data_AF-A0A7S0TQY2-F1
#
_entry.id   AF-A0A7S0TQY2-F1
#
_cell.length_a   1.000
_cell.length_b   1.000
_cell.length_c   1.000
_cell.angle_alpha   90.00
_cell.angle_beta   90.00
_cell.angle_gamma   90.00
#
_symmetry.space_group_name_H-M   'P 1'
#
loop_
_entity.id
_entity.type
_entity.pdbx_description
1 polymer ?
#
loop_
_entity_poly.entity_id
_entity_poly.type
_entity_poly.pdbx_seq_one_letter_code
_entity_poly.pdbx_strand_id
1 'polypeptide(L)'
;DDEDDDEDDDEEEEGEEGSEAGSEEGSDEDEDEEDEEDEEDEDEEDVGQELDEEEDEAGLARGGAAARREERRKAAPKDATKSMSKQELMEAAKKELPYTFDMPPDLEALQRLLAGQAVERQRTILDRLVTCHALALSPQNKPKLEGLLSLLLARMDALAAARGELDRPSLDAAAEALGSVAGAVPEAAVELFVSRLTEVCRELWGGLEEGSAQWPEGRDLLFLHTTSLIFPVTDFAHKIVTPWYLLLAQLLAQCPVRTPRDASAGLLCASLLLDASAASTRVSPELPLFLSSLLAAALPSASCAKLSRLHPARGVLAAWALGE
;
A
#
# COMPACT_ATOMS: atom_id res chain seq x y z
N ASP A 1 -1.11 70.24 71.90
CA ASP A 1 0.23 69.65 72.00
C ASP A 1 0.37 68.66 70.85
N ASP A 2 0.71 69.30 69.72
CA ASP A 2 1.64 68.88 68.66
C ASP A 2 1.17 67.72 67.74
N GLU A 3 0.72 68.02 66.51
CA GLU A 3 1.50 68.26 65.25
C GLU A 3 2.01 66.92 64.68
N ASP A 4 1.42 66.34 63.62
CA ASP A 4 1.48 66.67 62.17
C ASP A 4 2.83 66.37 61.49
N ASP A 5 2.73 66.00 60.20
CA ASP A 5 3.72 66.04 59.10
C ASP A 5 4.76 64.91 58.99
N ASP A 6 4.74 64.07 57.93
CA ASP A 6 5.01 64.30 56.48
C ASP A 6 6.44 63.76 56.18
N GLU A 7 6.90 63.27 55.03
CA GLU A 7 6.65 63.34 53.57
C GLU A 7 7.41 62.10 53.00
N ASP A 8 6.93 61.35 52.00
CA ASP A 8 6.97 61.58 50.54
C ASP A 8 8.37 61.69 49.89
N ASP A 9 8.55 60.88 48.82
CA ASP A 9 9.26 61.10 47.52
C ASP A 9 9.69 59.72 46.95
N ASP A 10 9.09 59.20 45.86
CA ASP A 10 9.23 59.59 44.43
C ASP A 10 10.65 59.24 43.91
N GLU A 11 10.94 58.69 42.71
CA GLU A 11 10.40 58.72 41.33
C GLU A 11 10.85 57.38 40.65
N GLU A 12 10.10 56.65 39.81
CA GLU A 12 9.71 56.86 38.40
C GLU A 12 10.83 56.93 37.33
N GLU A 13 10.43 56.46 36.13
CA GLU A 13 11.03 56.50 34.77
C GLU A 13 12.06 55.41 34.36
N GLU A 14 11.80 54.53 33.38
CA GLU A 14 11.36 54.65 31.96
C GLU A 14 12.53 54.90 30.97
N GLY A 15 12.42 54.30 29.77
CA GLY A 15 13.16 54.66 28.55
C GLY A 15 14.32 53.74 28.15
N GLU A 16 14.15 52.84 27.17
CA GLU A 16 14.30 53.05 25.70
C GLU A 16 15.76 52.92 25.22
N GLU A 17 16.10 51.87 24.44
CA GLU A 17 16.16 51.81 22.96
C GLU A 17 17.57 52.07 22.40
N GLY A 18 17.92 51.37 21.30
CA GLY A 18 18.92 51.87 20.34
C GLY A 18 20.23 51.10 20.17
N SER A 19 20.22 50.16 19.22
CA SER A 19 21.16 50.00 18.07
C SER A 19 22.64 50.38 18.20
N GLU A 20 23.52 49.56 17.61
CA GLU A 20 24.27 49.90 16.37
C GLU A 20 25.30 48.80 16.02
N ALA A 21 25.61 48.75 14.73
CA ALA A 21 26.32 47.70 14.01
C ALA A 21 27.85 47.81 14.10
N GLY A 22 28.53 46.76 13.64
CA GLY A 22 29.99 46.74 13.42
C GLY A 22 30.42 45.58 12.52
N SER A 23 30.41 45.83 11.22
CA SER A 23 31.02 45.04 10.15
C SER A 23 32.54 45.02 10.28
N GLU A 24 33.23 43.96 9.85
CA GLU A 24 34.50 44.03 9.10
C GLU A 24 34.70 42.77 8.23
N GLU A 25 35.16 43.03 7.02
CA GLU A 25 35.35 42.12 5.89
C GLU A 25 36.73 41.43 5.90
N GLY A 26 36.83 40.33 5.16
CA GLY A 26 38.09 39.73 4.71
C GLY A 26 37.80 38.89 3.46
N SER A 27 38.41 39.27 2.33
CA SER A 27 38.04 38.87 0.98
C SER A 27 38.81 37.65 0.44
N ASP A 28 38.23 37.06 -0.60
CA ASP A 28 38.77 36.33 -1.76
C ASP A 28 39.78 35.18 -1.57
N GLU A 29 39.43 34.02 -2.15
CA GLU A 29 40.14 33.51 -3.33
C GLU A 29 39.25 32.48 -4.06
N ASP A 30 38.92 32.83 -5.31
CA ASP A 30 38.36 31.99 -6.35
C ASP A 30 39.37 30.90 -6.77
N GLU A 31 38.94 29.66 -6.93
CA GLU A 31 39.49 28.75 -7.96
C GLU A 31 38.33 27.94 -8.57
N ASP A 32 37.91 28.39 -9.75
CA ASP A 32 37.29 27.60 -10.80
C ASP A 32 38.27 26.50 -11.25
N GLU A 33 37.82 25.24 -11.33
CA GLU A 33 38.24 24.34 -12.42
C GLU A 33 37.02 23.57 -12.93
N GLU A 34 36.70 23.88 -14.19
CA GLU A 34 35.82 23.19 -15.12
C GLU A 34 36.44 21.85 -15.58
N ASP A 35 35.57 20.98 -16.11
CA ASP A 35 35.84 19.84 -17.02
C ASP A 35 36.68 18.66 -16.45
N GLU A 36 36.38 17.39 -16.72
CA GLU A 36 36.13 16.79 -18.04
C GLU A 36 35.08 15.67 -17.99
N GLU A 37 34.38 15.57 -19.12
CA GLU A 37 33.58 14.47 -19.62
C GLU A 37 34.37 13.14 -19.60
N ASP A 38 33.69 12.03 -19.31
CA ASP A 38 34.03 10.75 -19.94
C ASP A 38 32.73 10.00 -20.24
N GLU A 39 32.33 10.14 -21.51
CA GLU A 39 31.49 9.21 -22.24
C GLU A 39 32.30 7.94 -22.49
N GLU A 40 31.87 6.80 -21.94
CA GLU A 40 32.19 5.50 -22.53
C GLU A 40 30.87 4.80 -22.87
N ASP A 41 30.47 5.03 -24.13
CA ASP A 41 29.65 4.13 -24.95
C ASP A 41 30.42 2.82 -25.24
N GLU A 42 29.67 1.83 -25.76
CA GLU A 42 30.07 0.50 -26.26
C GLU A 42 30.05 -0.62 -25.17
N ASP A 43 29.23 -1.67 -25.25
CA ASP A 43 28.91 -2.49 -26.43
C ASP A 43 27.48 -3.08 -26.40
N GLU A 44 26.89 -3.06 -27.60
CA GLU A 44 25.75 -3.86 -28.02
C GLU A 44 26.14 -5.35 -28.14
N GLU A 45 25.40 -6.26 -27.52
CA GLU A 45 25.32 -7.64 -27.99
C GLU A 45 23.86 -8.06 -28.22
N ASP A 46 23.42 -7.83 -29.46
CA ASP A 46 22.38 -8.56 -30.18
C ASP A 46 22.95 -9.87 -30.72
N VAL A 47 22.49 -11.02 -30.23
CA VAL A 47 22.37 -12.23 -31.06
C VAL A 47 21.30 -13.19 -30.48
N GLY A 48 20.37 -13.63 -31.33
CA GLY A 48 19.96 -15.04 -31.32
C GLY A 48 18.48 -15.36 -31.24
N GLN A 49 17.69 -14.95 -32.25
CA GLN A 49 16.48 -15.70 -32.64
C GLN A 49 16.89 -17.03 -33.28
N GLU A 50 16.48 -18.15 -32.70
CA GLU A 50 16.45 -19.44 -33.40
C GLU A 50 15.00 -19.88 -33.61
N LEU A 51 14.54 -19.64 -34.83
CA LEU A 51 13.39 -20.29 -35.46
C LEU A 51 13.88 -21.63 -36.02
N ASP A 52 13.35 -22.72 -35.51
CA ASP A 52 13.63 -24.07 -36.01
C ASP A 52 12.52 -24.45 -37.01
N GLU A 53 12.78 -24.18 -38.29
CA GLU A 53 12.07 -24.74 -39.43
C GLU A 53 12.98 -25.79 -40.09
N GLU A 54 12.71 -27.07 -39.82
CA GLU A 54 13.20 -28.15 -40.67
C GLU A 54 12.13 -28.52 -41.71
N GLU A 55 12.36 -28.06 -42.93
CA GLU A 55 11.82 -28.63 -44.16
C GLU A 55 12.86 -29.64 -44.67
N ASP A 56 12.47 -30.91 -44.87
CA ASP A 56 13.32 -31.89 -45.52
C ASP A 56 12.58 -32.67 -46.62
N GLU A 57 13.36 -33.01 -47.63
CA GLU A 57 13.04 -33.02 -49.04
C GLU A 57 12.36 -34.30 -49.60
N ALA A 58 11.59 -34.09 -50.66
CA ALA A 58 11.47 -34.89 -51.90
C ALA A 58 11.34 -36.44 -51.87
N GLY A 59 10.25 -36.91 -52.51
CA GLY A 59 10.06 -38.33 -52.86
C GLY A 59 8.99 -38.61 -53.93
N LEU A 60 9.14 -38.01 -55.12
CA LEU A 60 8.70 -38.44 -56.47
C LEU A 60 7.70 -39.62 -56.60
N ALA A 61 6.53 -39.39 -57.22
CA ALA A 61 6.03 -40.19 -58.36
C ALA A 61 4.71 -39.67 -58.96
N ARG A 62 4.83 -39.09 -60.16
CA ARG A 62 3.95 -39.16 -61.35
C ARG A 62 2.51 -39.70 -61.21
N GLY A 63 1.56 -38.93 -61.75
CA GLY A 63 0.66 -39.45 -62.79
C GLY A 63 -0.82 -39.07 -62.70
N GLY A 64 -1.24 -38.11 -63.52
CA GLY A 64 -2.30 -38.34 -64.51
C GLY A 64 -3.78 -38.33 -64.09
N ALA A 65 -4.47 -37.31 -64.62
CA ALA A 65 -5.79 -37.38 -65.27
C ALA A 65 -7.09 -37.41 -64.43
N ALA A 66 -7.95 -36.48 -64.84
CA ALA A 66 -9.33 -36.29 -64.44
C ALA A 66 -10.25 -37.48 -64.75
N ALA A 67 -11.21 -37.76 -63.85
CA ALA A 67 -12.50 -38.35 -64.22
C ALA A 67 -13.58 -38.13 -63.13
N ARG A 68 -14.61 -37.41 -63.55
CA ARG A 68 -16.00 -37.33 -63.07
C ARG A 68 -16.63 -38.70 -62.75
N ARG A 69 -17.42 -38.82 -61.66
CA ARG A 69 -18.84 -39.28 -61.62
C ARG A 69 -19.31 -39.98 -60.31
N GLU A 70 -20.43 -39.44 -59.79
CA GLU A 70 -21.59 -39.99 -59.04
C GLU A 70 -21.52 -40.83 -57.74
N GLU A 71 -22.29 -40.31 -56.78
CA GLU A 71 -23.32 -40.94 -55.94
C GLU A 71 -23.05 -42.28 -55.23
N ARG A 72 -23.05 -42.20 -53.89
CA ARG A 72 -23.78 -43.18 -53.07
C ARG A 72 -24.21 -42.61 -51.71
N ARG A 73 -25.52 -42.46 -51.55
CA ARG A 73 -26.25 -42.18 -50.29
C ARG A 73 -26.01 -43.28 -49.25
N LYS A 74 -25.68 -42.91 -48.00
CA LYS A 74 -26.11 -43.57 -46.72
C LYS A 74 -25.96 -42.53 -45.60
N ALA A 75 -27.07 -41.95 -45.12
CA ALA A 75 -27.79 -42.30 -43.89
C ALA A 75 -27.12 -41.75 -42.61
N ALA A 76 -27.85 -40.85 -41.94
CA ALA A 76 -27.50 -40.18 -40.68
C ALA A 76 -27.29 -41.17 -39.52
N PRO A 77 -26.67 -40.69 -38.42
CA PRO A 77 -27.49 -40.51 -37.23
C PRO A 77 -27.46 -39.06 -36.76
N LYS A 78 -28.66 -38.52 -36.52
CA LYS A 78 -28.86 -37.35 -35.69
C LYS A 78 -28.61 -37.81 -34.26
N ASP A 79 -27.51 -37.35 -33.66
CA ASP A 79 -27.34 -37.43 -32.22
C ASP A 79 -27.39 -36.03 -31.63
N ALA A 80 -28.06 -35.95 -30.49
CA ALA A 80 -28.80 -34.79 -30.05
C ALA A 80 -27.91 -33.58 -29.71
N THR A 81 -27.94 -32.56 -30.57
CA THR A 81 -27.78 -31.19 -30.09
C THR A 81 -28.97 -30.91 -29.19
N LYS A 82 -28.75 -31.03 -27.88
CA LYS A 82 -29.68 -30.60 -26.84
C LYS A 82 -29.90 -29.10 -27.07
N SER A 83 -30.94 -28.75 -27.83
CA SER A 83 -31.30 -27.36 -28.04
C SER A 83 -31.76 -26.83 -26.69
N MET A 84 -30.84 -26.18 -25.98
CA MET A 84 -31.16 -25.45 -24.77
C MET A 84 -32.33 -24.52 -25.10
N SER A 85 -33.37 -24.57 -24.28
CA SER A 85 -34.53 -23.71 -24.50
C SER A 85 -34.09 -22.25 -24.46
N LYS A 86 -34.77 -21.36 -25.19
CA LYS A 86 -34.47 -19.91 -25.17
C LYS A 86 -34.47 -19.35 -23.74
N GLN A 87 -35.21 -19.97 -22.82
CA GLN A 87 -35.22 -19.64 -21.39
C GLN A 87 -33.95 -20.10 -20.66
N GLU A 88 -33.45 -21.31 -20.92
CA GLU A 88 -32.20 -21.77 -20.29
C GLU A 88 -30.96 -21.11 -20.92
N LEU A 89 -31.00 -20.74 -22.21
CA LEU A 89 -30.00 -19.86 -22.84
C LEU A 89 -30.07 -18.43 -22.28
N MET A 90 -31.26 -17.92 -21.96
CA MET A 90 -31.41 -16.63 -21.27
C MET A 90 -31.00 -16.70 -19.80
N GLU A 91 -31.22 -17.81 -19.09
CA GLU A 91 -30.71 -18.03 -17.73
C GLU A 91 -29.21 -18.26 -17.70
N ALA A 92 -28.66 -18.95 -18.70
CA ALA A 92 -27.22 -19.08 -18.91
C ALA A 92 -26.60 -17.71 -19.25
N ALA A 93 -27.21 -16.94 -20.16
CA ALA A 93 -26.77 -15.58 -20.48
C ALA A 93 -26.97 -14.58 -19.31
N LYS A 94 -27.96 -14.80 -18.42
CA LYS A 94 -28.09 -14.05 -17.15
C LYS A 94 -27.05 -14.49 -16.11
N LYS A 95 -26.56 -15.73 -16.22
CA LYS A 95 -25.43 -16.23 -15.41
C LYS A 95 -24.10 -15.76 -15.99
N GLU A 96 -24.02 -15.46 -17.28
CA GLU A 96 -22.84 -14.89 -17.92
C GLU A 96 -22.73 -13.41 -17.57
N LEU A 97 -21.64 -13.06 -16.89
CA LEU A 97 -21.31 -11.66 -16.61
C LEU A 97 -20.97 -10.96 -17.94
N PRO A 98 -21.46 -9.72 -18.17
CA PRO A 98 -21.01 -8.90 -19.29
C PRO A 98 -19.48 -8.80 -19.31
N TYR A 99 -18.89 -8.88 -20.52
CA TYR A 99 -17.45 -8.74 -20.66
C TYR A 99 -16.99 -7.30 -20.41
N THR A 100 -17.82 -6.32 -20.80
CA THR A 100 -17.58 -4.89 -20.62
C THR A 100 -18.46 -4.33 -19.53
N PHE A 101 -17.85 -3.56 -18.61
CA PHE A 101 -18.55 -2.77 -17.61
C PHE A 101 -18.17 -1.31 -17.79
N ASP A 102 -19.15 -0.42 -17.64
CA ASP A 102 -18.87 1.02 -17.54
C ASP A 102 -18.23 1.34 -16.19
N MET A 103 -17.33 2.33 -16.16
CA MET A 103 -16.69 2.77 -14.92
C MET A 103 -17.75 3.31 -13.93
N PRO A 104 -17.83 2.79 -12.68
CA PRO A 104 -18.75 3.31 -11.70
C PRO A 104 -18.44 4.78 -11.36
N PRO A 105 -19.44 5.67 -11.31
CA PRO A 105 -19.23 7.08 -10.99
C PRO A 105 -19.00 7.33 -9.49
N ASP A 106 -19.51 6.46 -8.61
CA ASP A 106 -19.47 6.62 -7.17
C ASP A 106 -19.40 5.26 -6.44
N LEU A 107 -19.14 5.33 -5.12
CA LEU A 107 -19.02 4.14 -4.27
C LEU A 107 -20.31 3.34 -4.23
N GLU A 108 -21.47 4.00 -4.23
CA GLU A 108 -22.76 3.32 -4.17
C GLU A 108 -23.03 2.53 -5.46
N ALA A 109 -22.64 3.06 -6.62
CA ALA A 109 -22.74 2.40 -7.91
C ALA A 109 -21.83 1.17 -7.96
N LEU A 110 -20.59 1.28 -7.45
CA LEU A 110 -19.69 0.13 -7.31
C LEU A 110 -20.28 -0.93 -6.37
N GLN A 111 -20.86 -0.52 -5.24
CA GLN A 111 -21.52 -1.44 -4.32
C GLN A 111 -22.76 -2.11 -4.94
N ARG A 112 -23.60 -1.38 -5.68
CA ARG A 112 -24.76 -1.93 -6.39
C ARG A 112 -24.35 -2.94 -7.46
N LEU A 113 -23.25 -2.67 -8.17
CA LEU A 113 -22.72 -3.58 -9.19
C LEU A 113 -22.30 -4.93 -8.58
N LEU A 114 -21.75 -4.90 -7.37
CA LEU A 114 -21.25 -6.07 -6.66
C LEU A 114 -22.30 -6.72 -5.73
N ALA A 115 -23.37 -6.01 -5.41
CA ALA A 115 -24.42 -6.47 -4.51
C ALA A 115 -25.12 -7.74 -5.03
N GLY A 116 -25.29 -8.73 -4.15
CA GLY A 116 -25.98 -9.99 -4.47
C GLY A 116 -25.20 -10.93 -5.39
N GLN A 117 -23.96 -10.60 -5.77
CA GLN A 117 -23.06 -11.48 -6.51
C GLN A 117 -22.21 -12.31 -5.55
N ALA A 118 -21.94 -13.56 -5.94
CA ALA A 118 -20.94 -14.41 -5.28
C ALA A 118 -19.54 -13.77 -5.36
N VAL A 119 -18.66 -14.09 -4.41
CA VAL A 119 -17.33 -13.45 -4.29
C VAL A 119 -16.48 -13.67 -5.56
N GLU A 120 -16.53 -14.87 -6.16
CA GLU A 120 -15.79 -15.19 -7.37
C GLU A 120 -16.25 -14.31 -8.55
N ARG A 121 -17.54 -13.99 -8.58
CA ARG A 121 -18.11 -13.07 -9.56
C ARG A 121 -17.69 -11.63 -9.27
N GLN A 122 -17.64 -11.23 -8.01
CA GLN A 122 -17.14 -9.90 -7.63
C GLN A 122 -15.68 -9.71 -8.08
N ARG A 123 -14.81 -10.70 -7.83
CA ARG A 123 -13.42 -10.71 -8.34
C ARG A 123 -13.38 -10.54 -9.84
N THR A 124 -14.17 -11.33 -10.57
CA THR A 124 -14.24 -11.26 -12.04
C THR A 124 -14.72 -9.90 -12.54
N ILE A 125 -15.69 -9.28 -11.85
CA ILE A 125 -16.19 -7.94 -12.21
C ILE A 125 -15.09 -6.89 -12.02
N LEU A 126 -14.40 -6.92 -10.87
CA LEU A 126 -13.30 -6.00 -10.59
C LEU A 126 -12.15 -6.17 -11.58
N ASP A 127 -11.73 -7.40 -11.87
CA ASP A 127 -10.70 -7.72 -12.85
C ASP A 127 -11.05 -7.21 -14.26
N ARG A 128 -12.31 -7.40 -14.68
CA ARG A 128 -12.81 -6.87 -15.95
C ARG A 128 -12.87 -5.34 -15.96
N LEU A 129 -13.23 -4.70 -14.85
CA LEU A 129 -13.22 -3.24 -14.74
C LEU A 129 -11.81 -2.68 -14.96
N VAL A 130 -10.78 -3.30 -14.37
CA VAL A 130 -9.39 -2.90 -14.57
C VAL A 130 -8.96 -3.18 -16.02
N THR A 131 -9.24 -4.38 -16.53
CA THR A 131 -8.83 -4.79 -17.88
C THR A 131 -9.48 -3.95 -18.99
N CYS A 132 -10.78 -3.68 -18.90
CA CYS A 132 -11.50 -2.87 -19.90
C CYS A 132 -11.06 -1.40 -19.90
N HIS A 133 -10.48 -0.91 -18.80
CA HIS A 133 -10.00 0.46 -18.66
C HIS A 133 -8.48 0.56 -18.60
N ALA A 134 -7.75 -0.49 -19.00
CA ALA A 134 -6.29 -0.45 -18.99
C ALA A 134 -5.76 0.67 -19.89
N LEU A 135 -4.65 1.27 -19.48
CA LEU A 135 -4.00 2.37 -20.21
C LEU A 135 -3.53 1.94 -21.60
N ALA A 136 -3.22 0.65 -21.79
CA ALA A 136 -2.87 0.07 -23.08
C ALA A 136 -4.00 0.17 -24.12
N LEU A 137 -5.27 0.22 -23.69
CA LEU A 137 -6.41 0.40 -24.61
C LEU A 137 -6.59 1.87 -24.98
N SER A 138 -6.49 2.77 -24.01
CA SER A 138 -6.58 4.21 -24.25
C SER A 138 -5.96 5.01 -23.09
N PRO A 139 -5.11 6.00 -23.38
CA PRO A 139 -4.55 6.89 -22.36
C PRO A 139 -5.62 7.76 -21.67
N GLN A 140 -6.79 7.94 -22.30
CA GLN A 140 -7.93 8.67 -21.71
C GLN A 140 -8.56 7.94 -20.51
N ASN A 141 -8.16 6.69 -20.25
CA ASN A 141 -8.64 5.93 -19.11
C ASN A 141 -7.91 6.26 -17.80
N LYS A 142 -6.76 6.97 -17.84
CA LYS A 142 -6.01 7.39 -16.64
C LYS A 142 -6.90 7.99 -15.54
N PRO A 143 -7.70 9.06 -15.78
CA PRO A 143 -8.55 9.64 -14.74
C PRO A 143 -9.63 8.69 -14.22
N LYS A 144 -10.08 7.72 -15.03
CA LYS A 144 -11.04 6.70 -14.60
C LYS A 144 -10.40 5.69 -13.64
N LEU A 145 -9.16 5.28 -13.92
CA LEU A 145 -8.39 4.39 -13.04
C LEU A 145 -8.02 5.08 -11.73
N GLU A 146 -7.65 6.36 -11.77
CA GLU A 146 -7.42 7.17 -10.56
C GLU A 146 -8.69 7.25 -9.69
N GLY A 147 -9.84 7.50 -10.32
CA GLY A 147 -11.15 7.43 -9.65
C GLY A 147 -11.41 6.04 -9.05
N LEU A 148 -11.20 4.98 -9.82
CA LEU A 148 -11.39 3.61 -9.36
C LEU A 148 -10.48 3.27 -8.16
N LEU A 149 -9.24 3.75 -8.14
CA LEU A 149 -8.31 3.55 -7.03
C LEU A 149 -8.90 4.10 -5.72
N SER A 150 -9.42 5.33 -5.75
CA SER A 150 -10.08 5.94 -4.59
C SER A 150 -11.36 5.22 -4.17
N LEU A 151 -12.15 4.74 -5.14
CA LEU A 151 -13.38 3.99 -4.89
C LEU A 151 -13.12 2.62 -4.25
N LEU A 152 -12.03 1.95 -4.65
CA LEU A 152 -11.62 0.66 -4.07
C LEU A 152 -11.18 0.81 -2.63
N LEU A 153 -10.40 1.85 -2.31
CA LEU A 153 -10.01 2.16 -0.94
C LEU A 153 -11.24 2.49 -0.08
N ALA A 154 -12.15 3.34 -0.58
CA ALA A 154 -13.40 3.67 0.11
C ALA A 154 -14.33 2.44 0.29
N ARG A 155 -14.30 1.49 -0.66
CA ARG A 155 -15.01 0.21 -0.52
C ARG A 155 -14.43 -0.61 0.62
N MET A 156 -13.11 -0.68 0.75
CA MET A 156 -12.48 -1.39 1.87
C MET A 156 -12.87 -0.77 3.22
N ASP A 157 -12.87 0.55 3.32
CA ASP A 157 -13.32 1.25 4.52
C ASP A 157 -14.79 0.94 4.84
N ALA A 158 -15.66 0.91 3.83
CA ALA A 158 -17.07 0.55 4.00
C ALA A 158 -17.26 -0.91 4.46
N LEU A 159 -16.46 -1.84 3.93
CA LEU A 159 -16.46 -3.25 4.35
C LEU A 159 -15.92 -3.41 5.78
N ALA A 160 -14.91 -2.63 6.17
CA ALA A 160 -14.39 -2.60 7.53
C ALA A 160 -15.36 -1.98 8.55
N ALA A 161 -16.18 -1.00 8.12
CA ALA A 161 -17.18 -0.34 8.95
C ALA A 161 -18.50 -1.13 9.05
N ALA A 162 -18.71 -2.16 8.22
CA ALA A 162 -19.93 -2.95 8.22
C ALA A 162 -20.14 -3.65 9.58
N ARG A 163 -21.37 -3.58 10.10
CA ARG A 163 -21.73 -4.26 11.35
C ARG A 163 -21.92 -5.75 11.09
N GLY A 164 -21.03 -6.59 11.64
CA GLY A 164 -21.17 -8.03 11.56
C GLY A 164 -19.83 -8.74 11.43
N GLU A 165 -19.85 -9.94 10.87
CA GLU A 165 -18.64 -10.67 10.49
C GLU A 165 -17.96 -9.97 9.31
N LEU A 166 -16.63 -9.88 9.38
CA LEU A 166 -15.84 -9.26 8.33
C LEU A 166 -15.87 -10.15 7.07
N ASP A 167 -16.35 -9.59 5.95
CA ASP A 167 -16.38 -10.27 4.65
C ASP A 167 -14.97 -10.31 4.01
N ARG A 168 -14.11 -11.18 4.57
CA ARG A 168 -12.71 -11.33 4.14
C ARG A 168 -12.57 -11.62 2.64
N PRO A 169 -13.36 -12.52 2.03
CA PRO A 169 -13.19 -12.83 0.61
C PRO A 169 -13.45 -11.62 -0.31
N SER A 170 -14.38 -10.73 0.06
CA SER A 170 -14.64 -9.48 -0.66
C SER A 170 -13.58 -8.42 -0.41
N LEU A 171 -12.95 -8.41 0.77
CA LEU A 171 -11.79 -7.57 1.06
C LEU A 171 -10.58 -7.99 0.23
N ASP A 172 -10.29 -9.29 0.16
CA ASP A 172 -9.21 -9.83 -0.65
C ASP A 172 -9.40 -9.47 -2.13
N ALA A 173 -10.63 -9.60 -2.63
CA ALA A 173 -10.99 -9.19 -3.99
C ALA A 173 -10.76 -7.69 -4.24
N ALA A 174 -11.07 -6.84 -3.26
CA ALA A 174 -10.85 -5.41 -3.35
C ALA A 174 -9.35 -5.06 -3.29
N ALA A 175 -8.58 -5.74 -2.44
CA ALA A 175 -7.13 -5.54 -2.31
C ALA A 175 -6.37 -5.99 -3.56
N GLU A 176 -6.74 -7.15 -4.14
CA GLU A 176 -6.20 -7.63 -5.43
C GLU A 176 -6.43 -6.61 -6.54
N ALA A 177 -7.66 -6.10 -6.67
CA ALA A 177 -8.00 -5.07 -7.64
C ALA A 177 -7.26 -3.74 -7.37
N LEU A 178 -7.13 -3.35 -6.10
CA LEU A 178 -6.43 -2.13 -5.70
C LEU A 178 -4.96 -2.20 -6.07
N GLY A 179 -4.30 -3.35 -5.86
CA GLY A 179 -2.92 -3.57 -6.28
C GLY A 179 -2.75 -3.52 -7.80
N SER A 180 -3.68 -4.10 -8.55
CA SER A 180 -3.67 -4.06 -10.02
C SER A 180 -3.80 -2.63 -10.55
N VAL A 181 -4.72 -1.83 -10.00
CA VAL A 181 -4.89 -0.41 -10.37
C VAL A 181 -3.69 0.42 -9.93
N ALA A 182 -3.15 0.19 -8.73
CA ALA A 182 -1.96 0.91 -8.25
C ALA A 182 -0.75 0.68 -9.15
N GLY A 183 -0.56 -0.54 -9.68
CA GLY A 183 0.48 -0.84 -10.66
C GLY A 183 0.27 -0.16 -12.02
N ALA A 184 -0.99 0.07 -12.41
CA ALA A 184 -1.31 0.77 -13.65
C ALA A 184 -1.15 2.30 -13.56
N VAL A 185 -1.44 2.90 -12.39
CA VAL A 185 -1.34 4.35 -12.13
C VAL A 185 -0.51 4.66 -10.87
N PRO A 186 0.82 4.42 -10.89
CA PRO A 186 1.67 4.51 -9.69
C PRO A 186 1.75 5.92 -9.10
N GLU A 187 1.74 6.97 -9.93
CA GLU A 187 1.79 8.37 -9.46
C GLU A 187 0.60 8.72 -8.56
N ALA A 188 -0.61 8.42 -9.04
CA ALA A 188 -1.84 8.64 -8.29
C ALA A 188 -1.94 7.73 -7.06
N ALA A 189 -1.38 6.52 -7.15
CA ALA A 189 -1.30 5.62 -6.00
C ALA A 189 -0.41 6.19 -4.89
N VAL A 190 0.76 6.75 -5.23
CA VAL A 190 1.62 7.43 -4.25
C VAL A 190 0.87 8.59 -3.58
N GLU A 191 0.23 9.45 -4.35
CA GLU A 191 -0.50 10.60 -3.81
C GLU A 191 -1.62 10.14 -2.85
N LEU A 192 -2.46 9.20 -3.26
CA LEU A 192 -3.57 8.70 -2.46
C LEU A 192 -3.10 8.01 -1.16
N PHE A 193 -2.12 7.11 -1.26
CA PHE A 193 -1.65 6.35 -0.09
C PHE A 193 -0.87 7.22 0.89
N VAL A 194 -0.05 8.16 0.41
CA VAL A 194 0.65 9.10 1.28
C VAL A 194 -0.33 10.05 1.96
N SER A 195 -1.35 10.54 1.24
CA SER A 195 -2.43 11.34 1.82
C SER A 195 -3.13 10.56 2.94
N ARG A 196 -3.52 9.30 2.67
CA ARG A 196 -4.18 8.44 3.67
C ARG A 196 -3.29 8.13 4.87
N LEU A 197 -1.99 7.87 4.67
CA LEU A 197 -1.03 7.69 5.78
C LEU A 197 -0.92 8.96 6.64
N THR A 198 -0.91 10.12 6.00
CA THR A 198 -0.84 11.41 6.69
C THR A 198 -2.11 11.66 7.50
N GLU A 199 -3.29 11.33 6.95
CA GLU A 199 -4.55 11.38 7.68
C GLU A 199 -4.54 10.47 8.90
N VAL A 200 -4.12 9.20 8.74
CA VAL A 200 -4.00 8.24 9.85
C VAL A 200 -3.06 8.78 10.91
N CYS A 201 -1.87 9.26 10.54
CA CYS A 201 -0.92 9.85 11.47
C CYS A 201 -1.54 11.04 12.24
N ARG A 202 -2.22 11.94 11.53
CA ARG A 202 -2.91 13.09 12.14
C ARG A 202 -4.04 12.66 13.06
N GLU A 203 -4.81 11.63 12.72
CA GLU A 203 -5.89 11.12 13.59
C GLU A 203 -5.34 10.51 14.88
N LEU A 204 -4.21 9.79 14.79
CA LEU A 204 -3.61 9.09 15.94
C LEU A 204 -2.84 10.03 16.88
N TRP A 205 -2.23 11.09 16.37
CA TRP A 205 -1.49 12.10 17.14
C TRP A 205 -2.19 13.46 17.26
N GLY A 206 -3.40 13.61 16.74
CA GLY A 206 -4.13 14.89 16.68
C GLY A 206 -4.58 15.46 18.03
N GLY A 207 -4.39 14.71 19.12
CA GLY A 207 -4.48 15.27 20.48
C GLY A 207 -3.20 16.01 20.82
N LEU A 208 -3.31 17.29 21.20
CA LEU A 208 -2.16 18.13 21.57
C LEU A 208 -1.55 17.76 22.93
N GLU A 209 -2.05 16.73 23.60
CA GLU A 209 -1.62 16.33 24.94
C GLU A 209 -0.56 15.22 24.85
N GLU A 210 0.56 15.38 25.55
CA GLU A 210 1.57 14.33 25.67
C GLU A 210 0.92 13.03 26.20
N GLY A 211 1.02 11.95 25.43
CA GLY A 211 0.43 10.65 25.76
C GLY A 211 -1.02 10.44 25.30
N SER A 212 -1.55 11.33 24.45
CA SER A 212 -2.83 11.12 23.75
C SER A 212 -2.74 10.24 22.51
N ALA A 213 -1.55 9.73 22.17
CA ALA A 213 -1.36 8.85 21.03
C ALA A 213 -2.23 7.60 21.17
N GLN A 214 -2.99 7.28 20.12
CA GLN A 214 -3.95 6.17 20.10
C GLN A 214 -3.45 5.06 19.18
N TRP A 215 -3.94 3.84 19.43
CA TRP A 215 -3.71 2.73 18.51
C TRP A 215 -4.68 2.81 17.33
N PRO A 216 -4.24 2.51 16.10
CA PRO A 216 -5.13 2.41 14.95
C PRO A 216 -6.21 1.36 15.17
N GLU A 217 -7.40 1.62 14.64
CA GLU A 217 -8.56 0.74 14.79
C GLU A 217 -9.11 0.32 13.42
N GLY A 218 -9.64 -0.91 13.33
CA GLY A 218 -10.50 -1.37 12.23
C GLY A 218 -10.00 -1.02 10.84
N ARG A 219 -10.54 0.06 10.25
CA ARG A 219 -10.20 0.58 8.92
C ARG A 219 -8.72 0.91 8.77
N ASP A 220 -8.10 1.50 9.79
CA ASP A 220 -6.71 1.97 9.69
C ASP A 220 -5.75 0.78 9.79
N LEU A 221 -6.05 -0.20 10.64
CA LEU A 221 -5.31 -1.47 10.68
C LEU A 221 -5.42 -2.24 9.36
N LEU A 222 -6.62 -2.28 8.75
CA LEU A 222 -6.82 -2.90 7.45
C LEU A 222 -6.00 -2.18 6.37
N PHE A 223 -6.05 -0.86 6.34
CA PHE A 223 -5.26 -0.05 5.42
C PHE A 223 -3.75 -0.29 5.56
N LEU A 224 -3.24 -0.30 6.81
CA LEU A 224 -1.84 -0.57 7.09
C LEU A 224 -1.43 -1.97 6.62
N HIS A 225 -2.27 -2.99 6.84
CA HIS A 225 -2.00 -4.34 6.36
C HIS A 225 -2.04 -4.44 4.83
N THR A 226 -3.02 -3.83 4.17
CA THR A 226 -3.12 -3.85 2.71
C THR A 226 -1.98 -3.10 2.05
N THR A 227 -1.47 -2.03 2.67
CA THR A 227 -0.28 -1.32 2.17
C THR A 227 0.94 -2.24 2.06
N SER A 228 1.17 -3.13 3.04
CA SER A 228 2.28 -4.10 2.97
C SER A 228 2.08 -5.21 1.93
N LEU A 229 0.85 -5.45 1.48
CA LEU A 229 0.56 -6.46 0.46
C LEU A 229 0.72 -5.91 -0.96
N ILE A 230 0.44 -4.62 -1.17
CA ILE A 230 0.44 -4.00 -2.50
C ILE A 230 1.82 -3.51 -2.90
N PHE A 231 2.58 -2.94 -1.97
CA PHE A 231 3.85 -2.26 -2.28
C PHE A 231 5.06 -3.06 -1.80
N PRO A 232 6.17 -3.04 -2.56
CA PRO A 232 7.38 -3.77 -2.21
C PRO A 232 8.01 -3.23 -0.92
N VAL A 233 8.20 -4.11 0.07
CA VAL A 233 8.83 -3.75 1.36
C VAL A 233 10.36 -3.88 1.39
N THR A 234 10.93 -4.42 0.31
CA THR A 234 12.38 -4.70 0.18
C THR A 234 13.20 -3.51 -0.30
N ASP A 235 12.56 -2.51 -0.91
CA ASP A 235 13.25 -1.38 -1.52
C ASP A 235 14.04 -0.57 -0.48
N PHE A 236 15.16 0.02 -0.91
CA PHE A 236 15.98 0.86 -0.04
C PHE A 236 15.19 2.09 0.47
N ALA A 237 14.51 2.79 -0.44
CA ALA A 237 13.64 3.91 -0.15
C ALA A 237 12.42 3.87 -1.08
N HIS A 238 11.22 3.86 -0.51
CA HIS A 238 9.97 3.82 -1.26
C HIS A 238 9.01 4.88 -0.72
N LYS A 239 8.44 5.69 -1.61
CA LYS A 239 7.63 6.88 -1.25
C LYS A 239 6.46 6.58 -0.31
N ILE A 240 5.84 5.40 -0.43
CA ILE A 240 4.76 4.93 0.46
C ILE A 240 5.26 4.05 1.62
N VAL A 241 6.05 3.01 1.33
CA VAL A 241 6.46 2.03 2.36
C VAL A 241 7.39 2.61 3.41
N THR A 242 8.31 3.51 3.06
CA THR A 242 9.20 4.14 4.05
C THR A 242 8.42 4.92 5.12
N PRO A 243 7.50 5.85 4.79
CA PRO A 243 6.68 6.50 5.82
C PRO A 243 5.72 5.54 6.53
N TRP A 244 5.19 4.51 5.86
CA TRP A 244 4.40 3.46 6.51
C TRP A 244 5.20 2.69 7.56
N TYR A 245 6.45 2.32 7.26
CA TYR A 245 7.34 1.62 8.18
C TYR A 245 7.68 2.50 9.39
N LEU A 246 7.97 3.79 9.15
CA LEU A 246 8.22 4.76 10.21
C LEU A 246 7.00 4.96 11.10
N LEU A 247 5.80 5.03 10.52
CA LEU A 247 4.55 5.11 11.28
C LEU A 247 4.38 3.89 12.19
N LEU A 248 4.60 2.66 11.69
CA LEU A 248 4.54 1.46 12.50
C LEU A 248 5.56 1.47 13.64
N ALA A 249 6.81 1.84 13.38
CA ALA A 249 7.84 1.97 14.40
C ALA A 249 7.45 3.02 15.46
N GLN A 250 6.91 4.16 15.03
CA GLN A 250 6.44 5.23 15.91
C GLN A 250 5.28 4.77 16.80
N LEU A 251 4.32 4.00 16.26
CA LEU A 251 3.23 3.40 17.03
C LEU A 251 3.75 2.50 18.14
N LEU A 252 4.69 1.60 17.83
CA LEU A 252 5.28 0.69 18.82
C LEU A 252 6.09 1.41 19.90
N ALA A 253 6.73 2.53 19.55
CA ALA A 253 7.57 3.29 20.47
C ALA A 253 6.78 4.25 21.36
N GLN A 254 5.72 4.88 20.83
CA GLN A 254 5.07 6.04 21.47
C GLN A 254 3.65 5.76 21.99
N CYS A 255 2.93 4.77 21.46
CA CYS A 255 1.55 4.52 21.87
C CYS A 255 1.49 3.69 23.17
N PRO A 256 0.87 4.21 24.25
CA PRO A 256 0.71 3.46 25.49
C PRO A 256 -0.28 2.32 25.31
N VAL A 257 0.03 1.15 25.86
CA VAL A 257 -0.91 0.01 25.91
C VAL A 257 -1.72 0.09 27.20
N ARG A 258 -2.99 0.47 27.12
CA ARG A 258 -3.88 0.64 28.29
C ARG A 258 -4.90 -0.48 28.40
N THR A 259 -5.33 -1.02 27.26
CA THR A 259 -6.37 -2.04 27.17
C THR A 259 -5.88 -3.30 26.44
N PRO A 260 -6.53 -4.47 26.61
CA PRO A 260 -6.19 -5.65 25.79
C PRO A 260 -6.44 -5.44 24.30
N ARG A 261 -7.34 -4.51 23.93
CA ARG A 261 -7.57 -4.12 22.54
C ARG A 261 -6.34 -3.40 21.97
N ASP A 262 -5.78 -2.47 22.73
CA ASP A 262 -4.53 -1.77 22.38
C ASP A 262 -3.39 -2.77 22.19
N ALA A 263 -3.28 -3.76 23.08
CA ALA A 263 -2.29 -4.82 22.96
C ALA A 263 -2.47 -5.63 21.67
N SER A 264 -3.71 -5.95 21.29
CA SER A 264 -3.98 -6.67 20.03
C SER A 264 -3.65 -5.83 18.78
N ALA A 265 -3.96 -4.53 18.80
CA ALA A 265 -3.60 -3.62 17.71
C ALA A 265 -2.07 -3.47 17.59
N GLY A 266 -1.38 -3.30 18.72
CA GLY A 266 0.08 -3.22 18.74
C GLY A 266 0.77 -4.52 18.34
N LEU A 267 0.23 -5.68 18.70
CA LEU A 267 0.73 -6.97 18.21
C LEU A 267 0.57 -7.13 16.69
N LEU A 268 -0.53 -6.65 16.12
CA LEU A 268 -0.72 -6.64 14.67
C LEU A 268 0.26 -5.68 13.98
N CYS A 269 0.44 -4.47 14.51
CA CYS A 269 1.45 -3.54 14.01
C CYS A 269 2.87 -4.14 14.11
N ALA A 270 3.17 -4.83 15.21
CA ALA A 270 4.43 -5.52 15.40
C ALA A 270 4.62 -6.66 14.40
N SER A 271 3.58 -7.45 14.10
CA SER A 271 3.70 -8.50 13.08
C SER A 271 3.97 -7.92 11.69
N LEU A 272 3.29 -6.83 11.30
CA LEU A 272 3.54 -6.15 10.02
C LEU A 272 4.97 -5.63 9.93
N LEU A 273 5.46 -5.01 11.00
CA LEU A 273 6.82 -4.50 11.07
C LEU A 273 7.86 -5.63 11.04
N LEU A 274 7.57 -6.75 11.72
CA LEU A 274 8.41 -7.95 11.69
C LEU A 274 8.51 -8.50 10.27
N ASP A 275 7.39 -8.70 9.59
CA ASP A 275 7.36 -9.23 8.22
C ASP A 275 8.13 -8.32 7.25
N ALA A 276 7.92 -7.01 7.34
CA ALA A 276 8.65 -6.03 6.54
C ALA A 276 10.16 -6.00 6.84
N SER A 277 10.53 -6.07 8.13
CA SER A 277 11.95 -6.09 8.56
C SER A 277 12.66 -7.38 8.15
N ALA A 278 11.97 -8.53 8.23
CA ALA A 278 12.50 -9.82 7.82
C ALA A 278 12.71 -9.88 6.30
N ALA A 279 11.76 -9.38 5.51
CA ALA A 279 11.87 -9.33 4.06
C ALA A 279 13.01 -8.40 3.59
N SER A 280 13.20 -7.26 4.27
CA SER A 280 14.22 -6.26 3.93
C SER A 280 15.57 -6.47 4.62
N THR A 281 15.71 -7.50 5.48
CA THR A 281 16.88 -7.73 6.35
C THR A 281 17.24 -6.56 7.27
N ARG A 282 16.27 -5.71 7.60
CA ARG A 282 16.43 -4.54 8.48
C ARG A 282 16.18 -4.94 9.93
N VAL A 283 16.71 -4.13 10.86
CA VAL A 283 16.44 -4.27 12.30
C VAL A 283 15.61 -3.08 12.77
N SER A 284 14.42 -3.35 13.32
CA SER A 284 13.65 -2.37 14.09
C SER A 284 13.93 -2.55 15.58
N PRO A 285 14.55 -1.57 16.27
CA PRO A 285 14.77 -1.65 17.71
C PRO A 285 13.46 -1.54 18.52
N GLU A 286 12.42 -0.93 17.96
CA GLU A 286 11.13 -0.72 18.63
C GLU A 286 10.39 -2.04 18.89
N LEU A 287 10.53 -3.01 17.99
CA LEU A 287 9.85 -4.30 18.06
C LEU A 287 10.22 -5.14 19.31
N PRO A 288 11.51 -5.44 19.58
CA PRO A 288 11.89 -6.17 20.80
C PRO A 288 11.58 -5.38 22.08
N LEU A 289 11.64 -4.05 22.03
CA LEU A 289 11.30 -3.19 23.16
C LEU A 289 9.80 -3.26 23.48
N PHE A 290 8.94 -3.17 22.47
CA PHE A 290 7.49 -3.29 22.61
C PHE A 290 7.07 -4.68 23.11
N LEU A 291 7.61 -5.75 22.54
CA LEU A 291 7.30 -7.11 22.98
C LEU A 291 7.74 -7.34 24.43
N SER A 292 8.90 -6.83 24.81
CA SER A 292 9.39 -6.92 26.19
C SER A 292 8.53 -6.13 27.17
N SER A 293 8.07 -4.93 26.78
CA SER A 293 7.19 -4.11 27.62
C SER A 293 5.82 -4.76 27.79
N LEU A 294 5.26 -5.34 26.72
CA LEU A 294 4.00 -6.07 26.75
C LEU A 294 4.07 -7.32 27.64
N LEU A 295 5.14 -8.11 27.52
CA LEU A 295 5.38 -9.28 28.38
C LEU A 295 5.56 -8.87 29.84
N ALA A 296 6.29 -7.79 30.11
CA ALA A 296 6.46 -7.27 31.47
C ALA A 296 5.13 -6.81 32.09
N ALA A 297 4.21 -6.26 31.28
CA ALA A 297 2.87 -5.87 31.73
C ALA A 297 1.94 -7.07 31.98
N ALA A 298 2.10 -8.18 31.25
CA ALA A 298 1.28 -9.37 31.39
C ALA A 298 1.71 -10.31 32.53
N LEU A 299 2.98 -10.25 32.96
CA LEU A 299 3.52 -11.13 34.00
C LEU A 299 3.22 -10.63 35.42
N PRO A 300 3.06 -11.54 36.40
CA PRO A 300 3.01 -11.16 37.82
C PRO A 300 4.27 -10.41 38.24
N SER A 301 4.14 -9.42 39.13
CA SER A 301 5.23 -8.50 39.53
C SER A 301 6.51 -9.19 40.03
N ALA A 302 6.40 -10.41 40.56
CA ALA A 302 7.53 -11.24 41.00
C ALA A 302 8.41 -11.74 39.83
N SER A 303 7.84 -11.89 38.63
CA SER A 303 8.54 -12.35 37.42
C SER A 303 9.13 -11.19 36.61
N CYS A 304 8.58 -9.98 36.73
CA CYS A 304 9.08 -8.78 36.03
C CYS A 304 10.52 -8.41 36.42
N ALA A 305 10.98 -8.79 37.61
CA ALA A 305 12.37 -8.57 38.05
C ALA A 305 13.41 -9.37 37.26
N LYS A 306 12.99 -10.44 36.56
CA LYS A 306 13.85 -11.29 35.72
C LYS A 306 13.91 -10.83 34.28
N LEU A 307 12.94 -10.02 33.83
CA LEU A 307 13.03 -9.35 32.56
C LEU A 307 14.03 -8.22 32.71
N SER A 308 15.11 -8.26 31.93
CA SER A 308 15.96 -7.09 31.75
C SER A 308 15.04 -5.96 31.30
N ARG A 309 14.91 -4.90 32.12
CA ARG A 309 14.28 -3.67 31.67
C ARG A 309 15.20 -3.14 30.58
N LEU A 310 14.92 -3.52 29.34
CA LEU A 310 15.60 -3.02 28.16
C LEU A 310 15.24 -1.54 28.09
N HIS A 311 16.02 -0.71 28.77
CA HIS A 311 16.05 0.70 28.47
C HIS A 311 16.42 0.81 26.99
N PRO A 312 15.73 1.64 26.18
CA PRO A 312 15.93 1.71 24.72
C PRO A 312 17.41 1.75 24.29
N ALA A 313 18.26 2.44 25.07
CA ALA A 313 19.70 2.47 24.85
C ALA A 313 20.47 1.23 25.36
N ARG A 314 20.13 0.67 26.52
CA ARG A 314 20.94 -0.41 27.14
C ARG A 314 20.67 -1.79 26.56
N GLY A 315 19.45 -2.05 26.08
CA GLY A 315 19.10 -3.36 25.50
C GLY A 315 19.79 -3.62 24.17
N VAL A 316 19.79 -2.62 23.30
CA VAL A 316 20.46 -2.66 22.00
C VAL A 316 21.98 -2.68 22.17
N LEU A 317 22.53 -1.84 23.06
CA LEU A 317 23.96 -1.84 23.36
C LEU A 317 24.45 -3.16 24.00
N ALA A 318 23.66 -3.80 24.87
CA ALA A 318 24.04 -5.08 25.48
C ALA A 318 23.96 -6.25 24.48
N ALA A 319 23.01 -6.23 23.54
CA ALA A 319 22.92 -7.22 22.47
C ALA A 319 24.03 -7.05 21.41
N TRP A 320 24.44 -5.81 21.13
CA TRP A 320 25.53 -5.51 20.21
C TRP A 320 26.93 -5.71 20.84
N ALA A 321 27.05 -5.62 22.17
CA ALA A 321 28.29 -5.88 22.90
C ALA A 321 28.56 -7.38 23.17
N LEU A 322 27.72 -8.30 22.69
CA LEU A 322 27.93 -9.75 22.80
C LEU A 322 28.57 -10.36 21.55
N GLY A 323 29.25 -9.55 20.76
CA GLY A 323 30.17 -9.96 19.70
C GLY A 323 31.62 -9.71 20.07
N GLU A 324 32.09 -10.29 21.17
CA GLU A 324 33.52 -10.57 21.44
C GLU A 324 33.67 -11.97 22.05
#